data_AF-A0A2S9FZ90-F1
#
_entry.id   AF-A0A2S9FZ90-F1
#
_cell.length_a   1.000
_cell.length_b   1.000
_cell.length_c   1.000
_cell.angle_alpha   90.00
_cell.angle_beta   90.00
_cell.angle_gamma   90.00
#
_symmetry.space_group_name_H-M   'P 1'
#
loop_
_entity.id
_entity.type
_entity.pdbx_description
1 polymer ?
#
loop_
_entity_poly.entity_id
_entity_poly.type
_entity_poly.pdbx_seq_one_letter_code
_entity_poly.pdbx_strand_id
1 'polypeptide(L)'
;ALELEALTVGQVARHDARYSDIPVDATPAQIKHTARTTGHLRPLVRDGAATVGVLHVRDSLTGDATARDLMRPILTMAENTPVYE
;
A
#
# COMPACT_ATOMS: atom_id res chain seq x y z
N ALA A 1 5.41 -0.55 -29.83
CA ALA A 1 5.33 -0.77 -28.38
C ALA A 1 6.69 -0.60 -27.68
N LEU A 2 7.64 0.16 -28.26
CA LEU A 2 9.01 0.33 -27.73
C LEU A 2 9.10 1.34 -26.57
N GLU A 3 8.15 2.28 -26.46
CA GLU A 3 8.19 3.34 -25.44
C GLU A 3 8.04 2.81 -24.01
N LEU A 4 7.39 1.65 -23.84
CA LEU A 4 7.14 1.03 -22.54
C LEU A 4 8.40 0.37 -21.97
N GLU A 5 9.34 -0.07 -22.81
CA GLU A 5 10.62 -0.68 -22.40
C GLU A 5 11.57 0.36 -21.77
N ALA A 6 11.41 1.64 -22.11
CA ALA A 6 12.18 2.74 -21.56
C ALA A 6 11.54 3.39 -20.31
N LEU A 7 10.30 3.00 -19.97
CA LEU A 7 9.56 3.59 -18.85
C LEU A 7 10.11 3.07 -17.52
N THR A 8 10.38 3.98 -16.57
CA THR A 8 10.85 3.62 -15.23
C THR A 8 9.75 3.66 -14.18
N VAL A 9 9.95 2.94 -13.06
CA VAL A 9 9.05 2.97 -11.90
C VAL A 9 8.78 4.40 -11.43
N GLY A 10 9.81 5.24 -11.36
CA GLY A 10 9.70 6.64 -10.92
C GLY A 10 8.84 7.52 -11.83
N GLN A 11 8.75 7.20 -13.13
CA GLN A 11 7.91 7.91 -14.08
C GLN A 11 6.44 7.47 -14.01
N VAL A 12 6.17 6.26 -13.51
CA VAL A 12 4.82 5.73 -13.28
C VAL A 12 4.28 6.11 -11.90
N ALA A 13 5.16 6.15 -10.90
CA ALA A 13 4.82 6.51 -9.54
C ALA A 13 4.33 7.96 -9.44
N ARG A 14 3.27 8.19 -8.66
CA ARG A 14 2.73 9.52 -8.40
C ARG A 14 3.32 10.08 -7.11
N HIS A 15 4.36 10.87 -7.22
CA HIS A 15 5.09 11.40 -6.06
C HIS A 15 4.26 12.35 -5.18
N ASP A 16 3.34 13.12 -5.79
CA ASP A 16 2.51 14.12 -5.08
C ASP A 16 1.14 13.59 -4.65
N ALA A 17 0.88 12.29 -4.83
CA ALA A 17 -0.40 11.72 -4.44
C ALA A 17 -0.43 11.39 -2.95
N ARG A 18 -1.55 11.73 -2.29
CA ARG A 18 -1.81 11.23 -0.94
C ARG A 18 -2.17 9.74 -1.02
N TYR A 19 -1.23 8.89 -0.62
CA TYR A 19 -1.49 7.46 -0.48
C TYR A 19 -2.47 7.21 0.68
N SER A 20 -3.39 6.25 0.52
CA SER A 20 -4.22 5.80 1.62
C SER A 20 -3.38 4.96 2.58
N ASP A 21 -3.44 5.30 3.85
CA ASP A 21 -2.70 4.64 4.91
C ASP A 21 -3.57 4.35 6.14
N ILE A 22 -3.08 3.43 6.98
CA ILE A 22 -3.67 3.06 8.27
C ILE A 22 -2.54 2.86 9.29
N PRO A 23 -2.78 3.11 10.59
CA PRO A 23 -1.79 2.81 11.62
C PRO A 23 -1.68 1.28 11.85
N VAL A 24 -0.53 0.85 12.38
CA VAL A 24 -0.23 -0.56 12.73
C VAL A 24 -1.25 -1.21 13.66
N ASP A 25 -1.90 -0.45 14.54
CA ASP A 25 -2.92 -0.91 15.49
C ASP A 25 -4.35 -0.85 14.92
N ALA A 26 -4.51 -0.51 13.64
CA ALA A 26 -5.82 -0.40 13.03
C ALA A 26 -6.59 -1.72 13.12
N THR A 27 -7.79 -1.63 13.66
CA THR A 27 -8.75 -2.73 13.78
C THR A 27 -9.36 -3.08 12.42
N PRO A 28 -9.95 -4.28 12.27
CA PRO A 28 -10.69 -4.63 11.06
C PRO A 28 -11.78 -3.65 10.68
N ALA A 29 -12.43 -3.00 11.64
CA ALA A 29 -13.45 -1.98 11.37
C ALA A 29 -12.84 -0.72 10.73
N GLN A 30 -11.71 -0.23 11.25
CA GLN A 30 -10.99 0.92 10.71
C GLN A 30 -10.40 0.62 9.32
N ILE A 31 -9.90 -0.60 9.10
CA ILE A 31 -9.41 -1.05 7.79
C ILE A 31 -10.54 -1.00 6.75
N LYS A 32 -11.69 -1.62 7.07
CA LYS A 32 -12.87 -1.61 6.19
C LYS A 32 -13.41 -0.20 5.95
N HIS A 33 -13.43 0.64 6.97
CA HIS A 33 -13.86 2.04 6.84
C HIS A 33 -12.94 2.80 5.86
N THR A 34 -11.62 2.70 6.04
CA THR A 34 -10.63 3.33 5.16
C THR A 34 -10.83 2.91 3.71
N ALA A 35 -11.07 1.62 3.46
CA ALA A 35 -11.32 1.10 2.12
C ALA A 35 -12.60 1.68 1.47
N ARG A 36 -13.68 1.82 2.25
CA ARG A 36 -14.94 2.39 1.76
C ARG A 36 -14.82 3.89 1.49
N THR A 37 -14.05 4.60 2.30
CA THR A 37 -13.87 6.06 2.17
C THR A 37 -12.91 6.42 1.04
N THR A 38 -11.86 5.62 0.83
CA THR A 38 -10.82 5.90 -0.19
C THR A 38 -11.03 5.16 -1.51
N GLY A 39 -11.81 4.08 -1.51
CA GLY A 39 -11.92 3.16 -2.65
C GLY A 39 -10.69 2.27 -2.85
N HIS A 40 -9.63 2.44 -2.06
CA HIS A 40 -8.40 1.66 -2.18
C HIS A 40 -8.47 0.36 -1.37
N LEU A 41 -7.95 -0.72 -1.96
CA LEU A 41 -7.93 -2.05 -1.32
C LEU A 41 -6.58 -2.43 -0.72
N ARG A 42 -5.54 -1.63 -0.99
CA ARG A 42 -4.17 -1.85 -0.52
C ARG A 42 -3.61 -0.62 0.19
N PRO A 43 -4.12 -0.26 1.37
CA PRO A 43 -3.53 0.83 2.15
C PRO A 43 -2.12 0.48 2.63
N LEU A 44 -1.28 1.50 2.76
CA LEU A 44 0.01 1.41 3.44
C LEU A 44 -0.21 1.28 4.95
N VAL A 45 0.65 0.54 5.63
CA VAL A 45 0.62 0.41 7.09
C VAL A 45 1.74 1.25 7.70
N ARG A 46 1.38 2.11 8.65
CA ARG A 46 2.25 3.13 9.23
C ARG A 46 2.50 2.89 10.71
N ASP A 47 3.77 2.95 11.09
CA ASP A 47 4.21 3.00 12.49
C ASP A 47 4.82 4.38 12.74
N GLY A 48 4.00 5.31 13.23
CA GLY A 48 4.31 6.74 13.24
C GLY A 48 4.61 7.27 11.83
N ALA A 49 5.84 7.75 11.62
CA ALA A 49 6.29 8.29 10.33
C ALA A 49 6.85 7.23 9.36
N ALA A 50 7.00 5.97 9.79
CA ALA A 50 7.55 4.90 8.98
C ALA A 50 6.44 4.12 8.25
N THR A 51 6.64 3.81 6.97
CA THR A 51 5.83 2.80 6.27
C THR A 51 6.46 1.44 6.53
N VAL A 52 5.73 0.55 7.21
CA VAL A 52 6.25 -0.74 7.67
C VAL A 52 5.65 -1.93 6.91
N GLY A 53 4.60 -1.69 6.13
CA GLY A 53 3.98 -2.75 5.32
C GLY A 53 2.88 -2.26 4.42
N VAL A 54 2.26 -3.22 3.76
CA VAL A 54 1.03 -3.06 2.97
C VAL A 54 0.04 -4.13 3.40
N LEU A 55 -1.24 -3.77 3.46
CA LEU A 55 -2.30 -4.69 3.84
C LEU A 55 -3.33 -4.78 2.71
N HIS A 56 -3.84 -5.98 2.42
CA HIS A 56 -5.00 -6.12 1.55
C HIS A 56 -6.28 -6.12 2.40
N VAL A 57 -7.23 -5.21 2.14
CA VAL A 57 -8.44 -5.03 2.96
C VAL A 57 -9.25 -6.32 3.12
N ARG A 58 -9.24 -7.17 2.10
CA ARG A 58 -9.88 -8.51 2.15
C ARG A 58 -9.43 -9.34 3.37
N ASP A 59 -8.18 -9.20 3.81
CA ASP A 59 -7.64 -9.98 4.92
C ASP A 59 -8.28 -9.56 6.26
N SER A 60 -8.89 -8.38 6.32
CA SER A 60 -9.65 -7.88 7.49
C SER A 60 -11.15 -8.25 7.49
N LEU A 61 -11.60 -9.07 6.54
CA LEU A 61 -13.01 -9.47 6.46
C LEU A 61 -13.39 -10.53 7.49
N THR A 62 -12.39 -11.26 8.02
CA THR A 62 -12.58 -12.33 8.98
C THR A 62 -11.66 -12.16 10.18
N GLY A 63 -12.17 -12.37 11.39
CA GLY A 63 -11.39 -12.27 12.62
C GLY A 63 -11.13 -10.84 13.09
N ASP A 64 -10.35 -10.73 14.17
CA ASP A 64 -10.14 -9.50 14.93
C ASP A 64 -8.68 -9.00 14.91
N ALA A 65 -7.85 -9.58 14.04
CA ALA A 65 -6.44 -9.27 13.91
C ALA A 65 -6.21 -7.80 13.48
N THR A 66 -5.15 -7.18 14.01
CA THR A 66 -4.79 -5.80 13.71
C THR A 66 -4.07 -5.69 12.37
N ALA A 67 -3.86 -4.46 11.87
CA ALA A 67 -3.06 -4.23 10.68
C ALA A 67 -1.64 -4.80 10.80
N ARG A 68 -1.01 -4.72 11.97
CA ARG A 68 0.32 -5.31 12.24
C ARG A 68 0.34 -6.81 12.02
N ASP A 69 -0.73 -7.50 12.39
CA ASP A 69 -0.83 -8.96 12.28
C ASP A 69 -1.10 -9.41 10.84
N LEU A 70 -1.81 -8.58 10.07
CA LEU A 70 -2.28 -8.89 8.72
C LEU A 70 -1.37 -8.34 7.60
N MET A 71 -0.50 -7.38 7.88
CA MET A 71 0.32 -6.74 6.86
C MET A 71 1.39 -7.67 6.28
N ARG A 72 1.79 -7.34 5.07
CA ARG A 72 2.96 -7.92 4.40
C ARG A 72 4.06 -6.86 4.32
N PRO A 73 5.35 -7.26 4.29
CA PRO A 73 6.45 -6.34 4.07
C PRO A 73 6.25 -5.54 2.78
N ILE A 74 6.65 -4.27 2.80
CA ILE A 74 6.59 -3.42 1.61
C ILE A 74 7.77 -3.73 0.68
N LEU A 75 7.48 -3.82 -0.62
CA LEU A 75 8.51 -3.87 -1.64
C LEU A 75 8.99 -2.44 -1.93
N THR A 76 10.30 -2.23 -1.85
CA THR A 76 10.94 -0.97 -2.25
C THR A 76 11.71 -1.19 -3.53
N MET A 77 11.57 -0.27 -4.49
CA MET A 77 12.25 -0.31 -5.78
C MET A 77 12.96 1.02 -6.02
N ALA A 78 14.06 0.99 -6.77
CA ALA A 78 14.73 2.22 -7.18
C ALA A 78 13.89 2.92 -8.28
N GLU A 79 13.86 4.24 -8.28
CA GLU A 79 13.05 5.01 -9.24
C GLU A 79 13.46 4.78 -10.70
N ASN A 80 14.72 4.42 -10.93
CA ASN A 80 15.27 4.13 -12.25
C ASN A 80 15.07 2.66 -12.69
N THR A 81 14.40 1.82 -11.90
CA THR A 81 14.09 0.44 -12.31
C THR A 81 13.16 0.46 -13.54
N PRO A 82 13.50 -0.25 -14.63
CA PRO A 82 12.61 -0.40 -15.79
C PRO A 82 11.30 -1.11 -15.40
N VAL A 83 10.19 -0.73 -16.02
CA VAL A 83 8.86 -1.30 -15.69
C VAL A 83 8.66 -2.73 -16.21
N TYR A 84 9.43 -3.15 -17.23
CA TYR A 84 9.26 -4.43 -17.93
C TYR A 84 10.31 -5.49 -17.58
N GLU A 85 11.03 -5.31 -16.47
CA GLU A 85 12.02 -6.28 -15.97
C GLU A 85 11.46 -7.15 -14.84
#